data_AF-A0A699UHI0-F1
#
_entry.id   AF-A0A699UHI0-F1
#
_cell.length_a   1.000
_cell.length_b   1.000
_cell.length_c   1.000
_cell.angle_alpha   90.00
_cell.angle_beta   90.00
_cell.angle_gamma   90.00
#
_symmetry.space_group_name_H-M   'P 1'
#
loop_
_entity.id
_entity.type
_entity.pdbx_description
1 polymer ?
#
loop_
_entity_poly.entity_id
_entity_poly.type
_entity_poly.pdbx_seq_one_letter_code
_entity_poly.pdbx_strand_id
1 'polypeptide(L)'
;QGNATDDILYKIMEIIKDIQKVKKVDNLEAVQKAKIKWAIEGDENTKFYHGILNKKRNQLGIRGVLKDGMWIDNLVVVKKEFLEHFSTRFQQPCRIRPVINIDFPCMISELKKNELEGDISYQEIKRAVWNCGIDKSPGPDGVTFGFIRRYWSLIEK
;
A
#
# COMPACT_ATOMS: atom_id res chain seq x y z
N GLN A 1 -38.16 -2.67 38.80
CA GLN A 1 -37.05 -3.03 37.89
C GLN A 1 -37.68 -3.29 36.53
N GLY A 2 -37.53 -2.35 35.58
CA GLY A 2 -38.22 -2.42 34.28
C GLY A 2 -37.42 -3.27 33.29
N ASN A 3 -37.97 -4.41 32.88
CA ASN A 3 -37.46 -5.21 31.78
C ASN A 3 -37.62 -4.40 30.48
N ALA A 4 -36.52 -3.85 29.97
CA ALA A 4 -36.44 -3.53 28.56
C ALA A 4 -36.58 -4.86 27.79
N THR A 5 -37.74 -5.06 27.18
CA THR A 5 -38.12 -6.27 26.44
C THR A 5 -37.05 -6.55 25.38
N ASP A 6 -36.52 -7.78 25.30
CA ASP A 6 -35.47 -8.19 24.34
C ASP A 6 -35.71 -7.71 22.90
N ASP A 7 -36.98 -7.55 22.54
CA ASP A 7 -37.46 -6.98 21.28
C ASP A 7 -36.89 -5.58 20.97
N ILE A 8 -36.75 -4.73 21.98
CA ILE A 8 -36.14 -3.39 21.86
C ILE A 8 -34.63 -3.53 21.57
N LEU A 9 -33.95 -4.48 22.22
CA LEU A 9 -32.53 -4.72 22.00
C LEU A 9 -32.26 -5.25 20.59
N TYR A 10 -33.08 -6.19 20.10
CA TYR A 10 -32.99 -6.68 18.72
C TYR A 10 -33.17 -5.56 17.71
N LYS A 11 -34.15 -4.68 17.92
CA LYS A 11 -34.42 -3.54 17.03
C LYS A 11 -33.27 -2.53 17.02
N ILE A 12 -32.66 -2.26 18.18
CA ILE A 12 -31.45 -1.41 18.27
C ILE A 12 -30.29 -2.03 17.48
N MET A 13 -30.06 -3.35 17.63
CA MET A 13 -28.98 -4.05 16.91
C MET A 13 -29.18 -4.00 15.39
N GLU A 14 -30.41 -4.14 14.91
CA GLU A 14 -30.76 -4.07 13.48
C GLU A 14 -30.49 -2.66 12.92
N ILE A 15 -30.97 -1.61 13.60
CA ILE A 15 -30.74 -0.22 13.22
C ILE A 15 -29.24 0.12 13.19
N ILE A 16 -28.45 -0.39 14.15
CA ILE A 16 -26.99 -0.18 14.16
C ILE A 16 -26.34 -0.82 12.93
N LYS A 17 -26.76 -2.03 12.55
CA LYS A 17 -26.24 -2.71 11.34
C LYS A 17 -26.57 -1.91 10.08
N ASP A 18 -27.78 -1.38 9.97
CA ASP A 18 -28.18 -0.57 8.81
C ASP A 18 -27.40 0.74 8.74
N ILE A 19 -27.21 1.42 9.88
CA ILE A 19 -26.36 2.63 9.95
C ILE A 19 -24.93 2.30 9.52
N GLN A 20 -24.35 1.18 9.98
CA GLN A 20 -23.02 0.75 9.57
C GLN A 20 -22.94 0.48 8.07
N LYS A 21 -23.98 -0.13 7.49
CA LYS A 21 -24.08 -0.43 6.06
C LYS A 21 -24.14 0.86 5.23
N VAL A 22 -24.98 1.82 5.62
CA VAL A 22 -25.09 3.13 4.96
C VAL A 22 -23.75 3.88 5.06
N LYS A 23 -23.17 3.98 6.26
CA LYS A 23 -21.84 4.60 6.46
C LYS A 23 -20.76 3.97 5.59
N LYS A 24 -20.80 2.65 5.39
CA LYS A 24 -19.85 1.96 4.52
C LYS A 24 -20.02 2.40 3.05
N VAL A 25 -21.25 2.49 2.57
CA VAL A 25 -21.53 2.94 1.20
C VAL A 25 -21.12 4.40 1.01
N ASP A 26 -21.49 5.28 1.94
CA ASP A 26 -21.13 6.71 1.90
C ASP A 26 -19.61 6.90 1.90
N ASN A 27 -18.89 6.13 2.72
CA ASN A 27 -17.43 6.17 2.76
C ASN A 27 -16.81 5.69 1.44
N LEU A 28 -17.35 4.63 0.82
CA LEU A 28 -16.87 4.14 -0.47
C LEU A 28 -17.10 5.19 -1.56
N GLU A 29 -18.27 5.82 -1.58
CA GLU A 29 -18.60 6.88 -2.52
C GLU A 29 -17.72 8.12 -2.30
N ALA A 30 -17.49 8.52 -1.06
CA ALA A 30 -16.61 9.64 -0.72
C ALA A 30 -15.16 9.37 -1.15
N VAL A 31 -14.65 8.16 -0.92
CA VAL A 31 -13.31 7.75 -1.38
C VAL A 31 -13.22 7.78 -2.92
N GLN A 32 -14.26 7.29 -3.61
CA GLN A 32 -14.31 7.31 -5.07
C GLN A 32 -14.36 8.74 -5.60
N LYS A 33 -15.23 9.59 -5.04
CA LYS A 33 -15.33 11.01 -5.39
C LYS A 33 -14.02 11.76 -5.12
N ALA A 34 -13.32 11.45 -4.04
CA ALA A 34 -12.01 12.04 -3.76
C ALA A 34 -10.96 11.64 -4.80
N LYS A 35 -10.94 10.37 -5.24
CA LYS A 35 -10.06 9.90 -6.32
C LYS A 35 -10.39 10.57 -7.65
N ILE A 36 -11.68 10.70 -7.99
CA ILE A 36 -12.13 11.39 -9.21
C ILE A 36 -11.74 12.86 -9.16
N LYS A 37 -12.00 13.53 -8.04
CA LYS A 37 -11.63 14.94 -7.84
C LYS A 37 -10.12 15.14 -7.98
N TRP A 38 -9.31 14.24 -7.42
CA TRP A 38 -7.87 14.25 -7.62
C TRP A 38 -7.48 14.01 -9.09
N ALA A 39 -8.13 13.08 -9.79
CA ALA A 39 -7.85 12.82 -11.20
C ALA A 39 -8.18 14.02 -12.11
N ILE A 40 -9.23 14.78 -11.79
CA ILE A 40 -9.64 15.97 -12.54
C ILE A 40 -8.80 17.18 -12.13
N GLU A 41 -8.85 17.59 -10.87
CA GLU A 41 -8.27 18.85 -10.41
C GLU A 41 -6.78 18.74 -10.07
N GLY A 42 -6.25 17.51 -9.93
CA GLY A 42 -4.86 17.25 -9.55
C GLY A 42 -3.87 17.46 -10.70
N ASP A 43 -4.28 17.16 -11.94
CA ASP A 43 -3.40 17.30 -13.11
C ASP A 43 -3.46 18.72 -13.73
N GLU A 44 -4.52 19.46 -13.41
CA GLU A 44 -4.74 20.83 -13.91
C GLU A 44 -4.02 21.94 -13.10
N ASN A 45 -3.08 21.58 -12.22
CA ASN A 45 -2.34 22.53 -11.38
C ASN A 45 -3.24 23.51 -10.59
N THR A 46 -4.40 23.03 -10.14
CA THR A 46 -5.43 23.87 -9.48
C THR A 46 -5.01 24.32 -8.07
N LYS A 47 -5.75 25.27 -7.49
CA LYS A 47 -5.62 25.61 -6.06
C LYS A 47 -5.84 24.40 -5.16
N PHE A 48 -6.70 23.45 -5.57
CA PHE A 48 -6.94 22.21 -4.83
C PHE A 48 -5.69 21.31 -4.83
N TYR A 49 -5.06 21.12 -5.99
CA TYR A 49 -3.78 20.40 -6.12
C TYR A 49 -2.70 20.98 -5.22
N HIS A 50 -2.46 22.30 -5.34
CA HIS A 50 -1.46 22.98 -4.52
C HIS A 50 -1.81 22.96 -3.03
N GLY A 51 -3.09 23.03 -2.66
CA GLY A 51 -3.54 22.91 -1.27
C GLY A 51 -3.19 21.55 -0.66
N ILE A 52 -3.43 20.46 -1.39
CA ILE A 52 -3.07 19.10 -0.96
C ILE A 52 -1.54 18.95 -0.86
N LEU A 53 -0.79 19.42 -1.86
CA LEU A 53 0.68 19.36 -1.84
C LEU A 53 1.28 20.14 -0.68
N ASN A 54 0.79 21.36 -0.43
CA ASN A 54 1.28 22.20 0.66
C ASN A 54 0.96 21.58 2.03
N LYS A 55 -0.26 21.03 2.20
CA LYS A 55 -0.61 20.27 3.41
C LYS A 55 0.35 19.09 3.62
N LYS A 56 0.60 18.29 2.58
CA LYS A 56 1.51 17.15 2.65
C LYS A 56 2.95 17.58 2.95
N ARG A 57 3.43 18.63 2.30
CA ARG A 57 4.77 19.21 2.54
C ARG A 57 4.92 19.71 3.98
N ASN A 58 3.88 20.35 4.53
CA ASN A 58 3.89 20.85 5.91
C ASN A 58 3.81 19.72 6.94
N GLN A 59 3.09 18.64 6.64
CA GLN A 59 2.97 17.47 7.53
C GLN A 59 4.21 16.58 7.51
N LEU A 60 4.81 16.36 6.34
CA LEU A 60 5.98 15.49 6.16
C LEU A 60 7.31 16.24 6.21
N GLY A 61 7.27 17.57 6.35
CA GLY A 61 8.45 18.41 6.42
C GLY A 61 9.25 18.12 7.68
N ILE A 62 10.47 17.64 7.51
CA ILE A 62 11.41 17.44 8.61
C ILE A 62 11.94 18.80 9.03
N ARG A 63 11.54 19.25 10.23
CA ARG A 63 11.94 20.56 10.79
C ARG A 63 13.31 20.53 11.45
N GLY A 64 13.76 19.35 11.87
CA GLY A 64 15.00 19.15 12.58
C GLY A 64 15.17 17.70 13.00
N VAL A 65 16.34 17.39 13.56
CA VAL A 65 16.67 16.07 14.10
C VAL A 65 17.24 16.21 15.50
N LEU A 66 16.97 15.22 16.35
CA LEU A 66 17.60 15.11 17.66
C LEU A 66 18.85 14.23 17.52
N LYS A 67 20.02 14.79 17.81
CA LYS A 67 21.30 14.07 17.82
C LYS A 67 21.99 14.29 19.16
N ASP A 68 22.35 13.20 19.84
CA ASP A 68 23.08 13.22 21.11
C ASP A 68 22.45 14.16 22.17
N GLY A 69 21.12 14.23 22.19
CA GLY A 69 20.35 15.09 23.10
C GLY A 69 20.20 16.56 22.65
N MET A 70 20.82 16.96 21.54
CA MET A 70 20.72 18.31 20.98
C MET A 70 19.76 18.36 19.79
N TRP A 71 18.86 19.34 19.78
CA TRP A 71 17.96 19.59 18.66
C TRP A 71 18.69 20.40 17.58
N ILE A 72 18.74 19.86 16.37
CA ILE A 72 19.37 20.47 15.20
C ILE A 72 18.28 20.83 14.20
N ASP A 73 18.11 22.11 13.89
CA ASP A 73 17.12 22.62 12.92
C ASP A 73 17.75 23.30 11.70
N ASN A 74 19.07 23.49 11.69
CA ASN A 74 19.79 23.99 10.52
C ASN A 74 19.72 22.96 9.37
N LEU A 75 19.08 23.34 8.27
CA LEU A 75 18.84 22.45 7.12
C LEU A 75 20.11 21.82 6.53
N VAL A 76 21.25 22.51 6.55
CA VAL A 76 22.52 21.97 6.02
C VAL A 76 23.03 20.87 6.94
N VAL A 77 22.97 21.10 8.25
CA VAL A 77 23.41 20.13 9.25
C VAL A 77 22.46 18.93 9.27
N VAL A 78 21.14 19.15 9.27
CA VAL A 78 20.12 18.08 9.19
C VAL A 78 20.39 17.17 7.99
N LYS A 79 20.61 17.73 6.79
CA LYS A 79 20.93 16.95 5.59
C LYS A 79 22.19 16.10 5.77
N LYS A 80 23.24 16.68 6.34
CA LYS A 80 24.50 15.97 6.60
C LYS A 80 24.28 14.81 7.58
N GLU A 81 23.53 15.03 8.65
CA GLU A 81 23.23 14.01 9.65
C GLU A 81 22.44 12.84 9.06
N PHE A 82 21.42 13.13 8.23
CA PHE A 82 20.67 12.09 7.52
C PHE A 82 21.57 11.26 6.61
N LEU A 83 22.43 11.93 5.84
CA LEU A 83 23.37 11.26 4.95
C LEU A 83 24.30 10.34 5.75
N GLU A 84 24.96 10.87 6.78
CA GLU A 84 25.93 10.13 7.60
C GLU A 84 25.28 8.94 8.31
N HIS A 85 24.09 9.13 8.89
CA HIS A 85 23.31 8.08 9.54
C HIS A 85 23.05 6.91 8.59
N PHE A 86 22.49 7.19 7.41
CA PHE A 86 22.11 6.14 6.47
C PHE A 86 23.29 5.57 5.70
N SER A 87 24.30 6.38 5.34
CA SER A 87 25.54 5.88 4.75
C SER A 87 26.21 4.87 5.67
N THR A 88 26.31 5.17 6.97
CA THR A 88 26.94 4.24 7.93
C THR A 88 26.12 2.96 8.13
N ARG A 89 24.78 3.05 8.06
CA ARG A 89 23.89 1.89 8.25
C ARG A 89 23.81 0.98 7.02
N PHE A 90 23.82 1.57 5.84
CA PHE A 90 23.66 0.86 4.56
C PHE A 90 24.97 0.69 3.80
N GLN A 91 26.10 1.13 4.37
CA GLN A 91 27.40 0.77 3.82
C GLN A 91 27.51 -0.74 3.71
N GLN A 92 28.12 -1.20 2.63
CA GLN A 92 28.36 -2.63 2.42
C GLN A 92 29.18 -3.17 3.60
N PRO A 93 28.64 -4.10 4.40
CA PRO A 93 29.40 -4.73 5.47
C PRO A 93 30.41 -5.67 4.80
N CYS A 94 31.71 -5.31 4.84
CA CYS A 94 32.83 -6.10 4.35
C CYS A 94 32.75 -6.51 2.85
N ARG A 95 33.86 -6.39 2.10
CA ARG A 95 33.88 -6.82 0.68
C ARG A 95 33.85 -8.34 0.49
N ILE A 96 34.04 -9.08 1.58
CA ILE A 96 34.05 -10.53 1.57
C ILE A 96 32.59 -10.98 1.54
N ARG A 97 32.13 -11.42 0.36
CA ARG A 97 30.86 -12.13 0.24
C ARG A 97 30.94 -13.36 1.14
N PRO A 98 30.07 -13.52 2.15
CA PRO A 98 30.07 -14.72 2.97
C PRO A 98 29.85 -15.92 2.06
N VAL A 99 30.82 -16.83 2.06
CA VAL A 99 30.68 -18.12 1.39
C VAL A 99 29.82 -18.97 2.32
N ILE A 100 28.60 -19.25 1.89
CA ILE A 100 27.72 -20.18 2.59
C ILE A 100 28.23 -21.59 2.28
N ASN A 101 29.23 -22.04 3.05
CA ASN A 101 29.80 -23.38 2.95
C ASN A 101 29.08 -24.31 3.93
N ILE A 102 27.79 -24.46 3.73
CA ILE A 102 26.95 -25.39 4.49
C ILE A 102 26.17 -26.24 3.50
N ASP A 103 26.07 -27.53 3.81
CA ASP A 103 25.09 -28.39 3.17
C ASP A 103 23.71 -27.91 3.59
N PHE A 104 22.78 -27.80 2.63
CA PHE A 104 21.40 -27.47 2.90
C PHE A 104 20.64 -28.78 3.16
N PRO A 105 20.41 -29.19 4.43
CA PRO A 105 19.83 -30.51 4.74
C PRO A 105 18.37 -30.63 4.30
N CYS A 106 17.66 -29.50 4.20
CA CYS A 106 16.29 -29.43 3.72
C CYS A 106 16.27 -28.86 2.31
N MET A 107 16.49 -29.74 1.33
CA MET A 107 16.24 -29.41 -0.07
C MET A 107 14.77 -29.58 -0.38
N ILE A 108 14.24 -28.69 -1.22
CA ILE A 108 12.92 -28.89 -1.83
C ILE A 108 12.94 -30.15 -2.70
N SER A 109 11.82 -30.84 -2.82
CA SER A 109 11.73 -32.01 -3.70
C SER A 109 12.01 -31.61 -5.15
N GLU A 110 12.52 -32.56 -5.94
CA GLU A 110 12.78 -32.34 -7.37
C GLU A 110 11.53 -31.84 -8.11
N LEU A 111 10.35 -32.34 -7.72
CA LEU A 111 9.07 -31.87 -8.26
C LEU A 111 8.84 -30.38 -8.01
N LYS A 112 9.10 -29.92 -6.77
CA LYS A 112 8.93 -28.51 -6.41
C LYS A 112 10.00 -27.62 -7.03
N LYS A 113 11.19 -28.15 -7.25
CA LYS A 113 12.24 -27.48 -8.01
C LYS A 113 11.81 -27.27 -9.46
N ASN A 114 11.29 -28.30 -10.10
CA ASN A 114 10.74 -28.22 -11.46
C ASN A 114 9.53 -27.29 -11.55
N GLU A 115 8.69 -27.20 -10.51
CA GLU A 115 7.60 -26.22 -10.45
C GLU A 115 8.11 -24.77 -10.38
N LEU A 116 9.19 -24.52 -9.63
CA LEU A 116 9.76 -23.16 -9.46
C LEU A 116 10.65 -22.73 -10.63
N GLU A 117 11.31 -23.68 -11.30
CA GLU A 117 12.19 -23.46 -12.46
C GLU A 117 11.45 -23.63 -13.80
N GLY A 118 10.19 -24.06 -13.76
CA GLY A 118 9.37 -24.28 -14.94
C GLY A 118 8.90 -22.99 -15.62
N ASP A 119 8.43 -23.13 -16.85
CA ASP A 119 7.86 -22.03 -17.61
C ASP A 119 6.54 -21.54 -17.00
N ILE A 120 6.32 -20.23 -17.02
CA ILE A 120 5.09 -19.61 -16.50
C ILE A 120 3.91 -20.04 -17.36
N SER A 121 2.94 -20.73 -16.74
CA SER A 121 1.76 -21.22 -17.45
C SER A 121 0.65 -20.15 -17.57
N TYR A 122 -0.18 -20.25 -18.61
CA TYR A 122 -1.36 -19.37 -18.74
C TYR A 122 -2.28 -19.44 -17.51
N GLN A 123 -2.46 -20.63 -16.91
CA GLN A 123 -3.28 -20.80 -15.72
C GLN A 123 -2.68 -20.10 -14.50
N GLU A 124 -1.35 -20.04 -14.40
CA GLU A 124 -0.65 -19.31 -13.36
C GLU A 124 -0.85 -17.79 -13.52
N ILE A 125 -0.70 -17.26 -14.73
CA ILE A 125 -0.93 -15.84 -15.02
C ILE A 125 -2.37 -15.46 -14.68
N LYS A 126 -3.35 -16.25 -15.15
CA LYS A 126 -4.76 -16.02 -14.87
C LYS A 126 -5.04 -16.06 -13.36
N ARG A 127 -4.50 -17.04 -12.65
CA ARG A 127 -4.66 -17.17 -11.20
C ARG A 127 -4.05 -15.98 -10.46
N ALA A 128 -2.86 -15.54 -10.85
CA ALA A 128 -2.21 -14.37 -10.27
C ALA A 128 -3.09 -13.12 -10.40
N VAL A 129 -3.64 -12.88 -11.59
CA VAL A 129 -4.55 -11.75 -11.87
C VAL A 129 -5.84 -11.83 -11.05
N TRP A 130 -6.41 -13.03 -10.87
CA TRP A 130 -7.66 -13.21 -10.10
C TRP A 130 -7.44 -13.13 -8.58
N ASN A 131 -6.27 -13.53 -8.10
CA ASN A 131 -5.88 -13.41 -6.70
C ASN A 131 -5.63 -11.95 -6.31
N CYS A 132 -5.38 -11.06 -7.27
CA CYS A 132 -5.31 -9.63 -7.03
C CYS A 132 -6.70 -9.03 -6.83
N GLY A 133 -6.80 -8.12 -5.85
CA GLY A 133 -8.02 -7.34 -5.61
C GLY A 133 -8.32 -6.41 -6.79
N ILE A 134 -9.60 -6.31 -7.17
CA ILE A 134 -10.06 -5.46 -8.28
C ILE A 134 -9.87 -3.96 -8.03
N ASP A 135 -9.78 -3.57 -6.76
CA ASP A 135 -9.74 -2.21 -6.23
C ASP A 135 -8.34 -1.77 -5.77
N LYS A 136 -7.31 -2.57 -6.07
CA LYS A 136 -5.91 -2.23 -5.78
C LYS A 136 -5.47 -1.03 -6.62
N SER A 137 -4.58 -0.22 -6.05
CA SER A 137 -3.99 0.92 -6.74
C SER A 137 -3.30 0.44 -8.03
N PRO A 138 -3.47 1.16 -9.15
CA PRO A 138 -2.78 0.84 -10.39
C PRO A 138 -1.26 1.07 -10.27
N GLY A 139 -0.51 0.47 -11.19
CA GLY A 139 0.89 0.78 -11.39
C GLY A 139 1.09 2.16 -12.04
N PRO A 140 2.34 2.52 -12.39
CA PRO A 140 2.64 3.76 -13.12
C PRO A 140 1.92 3.89 -14.48
N ASP A 141 1.45 2.77 -15.04
CA ASP A 141 0.69 2.70 -16.29
C ASP A 141 -0.81 3.06 -16.13
N GLY A 142 -1.29 3.23 -14.89
CA GLY A 142 -2.69 3.54 -14.61
C GLY A 142 -3.67 2.38 -14.80
N VAL A 143 -3.19 1.17 -15.15
CA VAL A 143 -4.04 0.01 -15.41
C VAL A 143 -4.30 -0.75 -14.10
N THR A 144 -5.57 -1.01 -13.80
CA THR A 144 -5.97 -1.77 -12.60
C THR A 144 -6.21 -3.25 -12.93
N PHE A 145 -6.08 -4.12 -11.93
CA PHE A 145 -6.50 -5.52 -12.06
C PHE A 145 -7.99 -5.67 -12.41
N GLY A 146 -8.84 -4.72 -11.98
CA GLY A 146 -10.23 -4.66 -12.40
C GLY A 146 -10.40 -4.47 -13.92
N PHE A 147 -9.57 -3.62 -14.54
CA PHE A 147 -9.53 -3.44 -16.00
C PHE A 147 -9.06 -4.71 -16.71
N ILE A 148 -7.92 -5.27 -16.28
CA ILE A 148 -7.34 -6.49 -16.89
C ILE A 148 -8.34 -7.65 -16.83
N ARG A 149 -9.02 -7.84 -15.70
CA ARG A 149 -10.05 -8.88 -15.55
C ARG A 149 -11.26 -8.62 -16.45
N ARG A 150 -11.70 -7.37 -16.59
CA ARG A 150 -12.85 -7.00 -17.42
C ARG A 150 -12.60 -7.26 -18.91
N TYR A 151 -11.38 -7.00 -19.38
CA TYR A 151 -10.99 -7.16 -20.78
C TYR A 151 -10.13 -8.40 -21.04
N TRP A 152 -10.15 -9.37 -20.11
CA TRP A 152 -9.30 -10.55 -20.17
C TRP A 152 -9.46 -11.33 -21.49
N SER A 153 -10.70 -11.47 -21.99
CA SER A 153 -10.99 -12.15 -23.26
C SER A 153 -10.42 -11.46 -24.51
N LEU A 154 -10.02 -10.19 -24.41
CA LEU A 154 -9.35 -9.46 -25.50
C LEU A 154 -7.82 -9.51 -25.38
N ILE A 155 -7.32 -9.76 -24.17
CA ILE A 155 -5.89 -9.80 -23.83
C ILE A 155 -5.35 -11.23 -23.95
N GLU A 156 -6.17 -12.23 -23.61
CA GLU A 156 -5.84 -13.63 -23.81
C GLU A 156 -5.75 -13.95 -25.31
N LYS A 157 -4.58 -14.42 -25.74
CA LYS A 157 -4.32 -14.93 -27.09
C LYS A 157 -3.83 -16.36 -26.99
#